data_AF-A0A1I7V393-F1
#
_entry.id   AF-A0A1I7V393-F1
#
_cell.length_a   1.000
_cell.length_b   1.000
_cell.length_c   1.000
_cell.angle_alpha   90.00
_cell.angle_beta   90.00
_cell.angle_gamma   90.00
#
_symmetry.space_group_name_H-M   'P 1'
#
loop_
_entity.id
_entity.type
_entity.pdbx_description
1 polymer ?
#
loop_
_entity_poly.entity_id
_entity_poly.type
_entity_poly.pdbx_seq_one_letter_code
_entity_poly.pdbx_strand_id
1 'polypeptide(L)'
;MEKWTNEIFEDTVVFCHNDLTSANILELNSNDEIMLIDWEFASYNCRGYDLAMFLSETAIARGIVTAQINEKLTENHPNLRGFCEAYVDSDNKIRNRSNTRRRSQILTLIKEVEFFWPITHLFWACFLMKLSLIKYEGNVDLSIRGRDRFAVYFHLKPRSQRIYEELRGSELRGG
;
A
#
# COMPACT_ATOMS: atom_id res chain seq x y z
N MET A 1 1.55 13.02 8.06
CA MET A 1 0.95 11.68 8.14
C MET A 1 1.68 10.80 9.14
N GLU A 2 3.00 10.92 9.33
CA GLU A 2 3.74 10.20 10.40
C GLU A 2 3.09 10.26 11.79
N LYS A 3 2.77 11.47 12.29
CA LYS A 3 2.04 11.62 13.56
C LYS A 3 0.72 10.83 13.58
N TRP A 4 -0.05 10.87 12.49
CA TRP A 4 -1.31 10.15 12.40
C TRP A 4 -1.05 8.65 12.47
N THR A 5 -0.10 8.14 11.69
CA THR A 5 0.30 6.72 11.70
C THR A 5 0.65 6.23 13.09
N ASN A 6 1.49 6.97 13.83
CA ASN A 6 1.91 6.58 15.17
C ASN A 6 0.75 6.59 16.18
N GLU A 7 -0.23 7.47 16.00
CA GLU A 7 -1.37 7.55 16.92
C GLU A 7 -2.39 6.42 16.73
N ILE A 8 -2.61 5.93 15.50
CA ILE A 8 -3.72 5.00 15.21
C ILE A 8 -3.30 3.63 14.63
N PHE A 9 -2.04 3.43 14.25
CA PHE A 9 -1.58 2.20 13.58
C PHE A 9 -0.30 1.59 14.17
N GLU A 10 0.20 2.09 15.31
CA GLU A 10 1.43 1.58 15.94
C GLU A 10 1.36 0.08 16.25
N ASP A 11 0.18 -0.44 16.61
CA ASP A 11 -0.05 -1.86 16.90
C ASP A 11 -0.11 -2.76 15.65
N THR A 12 -0.06 -2.16 14.45
CA THR A 12 -0.09 -2.87 13.16
C THR A 12 1.29 -3.09 12.54
N VAL A 13 2.36 -2.69 13.26
CA VAL A 13 3.74 -2.80 12.78
C VAL A 13 4.17 -4.26 12.69
N VAL A 14 4.65 -4.65 11.50
CA VAL A 14 5.20 -5.97 11.18
C VAL A 14 6.40 -5.83 10.25
N PHE A 15 7.15 -6.91 10.03
CA PHE A 15 8.17 -6.92 8.98
C PHE A 15 7.49 -6.89 7.60
N CYS A 16 7.72 -5.80 6.86
CA CYS A 16 7.14 -5.53 5.55
C CYS A 16 8.20 -5.59 4.45
N HIS A 17 7.78 -5.93 3.25
CA HIS A 17 8.62 -5.92 2.05
C HIS A 17 8.85 -4.49 1.53
N ASN A 18 7.84 -3.62 1.67
CA ASN A 18 7.79 -2.20 1.25
C ASN A 18 7.84 -1.93 -0.26
N ASP A 19 8.14 -2.93 -1.08
CA ASP A 19 8.11 -2.86 -2.55
C ASP A 19 7.35 -4.04 -3.21
N LEU A 20 6.13 -4.35 -2.76
CA LEU A 20 5.32 -5.46 -3.31
C LEU A 20 4.72 -5.15 -4.68
N THR A 21 5.56 -5.01 -5.71
CA THR A 21 5.12 -4.91 -7.10
C THR A 21 4.95 -6.29 -7.72
N SER A 22 4.22 -6.42 -8.83
CA SER A 22 4.12 -7.71 -9.55
C SER A 22 5.47 -8.24 -10.05
N ALA A 23 6.47 -7.38 -10.22
CA ALA A 23 7.81 -7.80 -10.62
C ALA A 23 8.56 -8.54 -9.48
N ASN A 24 8.14 -8.33 -8.23
CA ASN A 24 8.76 -8.92 -7.04
C ASN A 24 7.98 -10.13 -6.51
N ILE A 25 6.99 -10.61 -7.28
CA ILE A 25 6.16 -11.77 -6.97
C ILE A 25 6.33 -12.79 -8.08
N LEU A 26 6.97 -13.91 -7.77
CA LEU A 26 7.22 -14.99 -8.72
C LEU A 26 6.31 -16.19 -8.42
N GLU A 27 5.91 -16.90 -9.47
CA GLU A 27 5.26 -18.20 -9.36
C GLU A 27 6.25 -19.28 -9.80
N LEU A 28 6.47 -20.29 -8.95
CA LEU A 28 7.39 -21.37 -9.24
C LEU A 28 6.76 -22.39 -10.20
N ASN A 29 7.40 -22.62 -11.35
CA ASN A 29 6.95 -23.62 -12.33
C ASN A 29 6.86 -25.06 -11.78
N SER A 30 7.49 -25.35 -10.65
CA SER A 30 7.52 -26.70 -10.07
C SER A 30 6.24 -27.10 -9.37
N ASN A 31 5.54 -26.14 -8.75
CA ASN A 31 4.46 -26.41 -7.80
C ASN A 31 3.49 -25.22 -7.63
N ASP A 32 3.57 -24.22 -8.52
CA ASP A 32 2.73 -23.02 -8.53
C ASP A 32 2.78 -22.21 -7.21
N GLU A 33 3.86 -22.39 -6.43
CA GLU A 33 4.07 -21.63 -5.20
C GLU A 33 4.48 -20.19 -5.51
N ILE A 34 3.90 -19.26 -4.74
CA ILE A 34 4.24 -17.84 -4.84
C ILE A 34 5.45 -17.53 -3.95
N MET A 35 6.46 -16.88 -4.52
CA MET A 35 7.68 -16.45 -3.84
C MET A 35 7.87 -14.94 -3.96
N LEU A 36 8.19 -14.30 -2.85
CA LEU A 36 8.55 -12.87 -2.79
C LEU A 36 10.07 -12.71 -2.87
N ILE A 37 10.54 -11.82 -3.74
CA ILE A 37 11.97 -11.56 -3.97
C ILE A 37 12.27 -10.06 -3.85
N ASP A 38 13.56 -9.71 -3.84
CA ASP A 38 14.03 -8.32 -3.86
C ASP A 38 13.64 -7.49 -2.60
N TRP A 39 14.10 -7.98 -1.45
CA TRP A 39 13.82 -7.41 -0.12
C TRP A 39 14.67 -6.16 0.21
N GLU A 40 15.17 -5.41 -0.79
CA GLU A 40 16.11 -4.30 -0.57
C GLU A 40 15.49 -3.12 0.22
N PHE A 41 14.17 -2.95 0.14
CA PHE A 41 13.42 -1.94 0.90
C PHE A 41 12.81 -2.48 2.21
N ALA A 42 13.05 -3.75 2.55
CA ALA A 42 12.36 -4.39 3.65
C ALA A 42 12.70 -3.77 5.01
N SER A 43 11.67 -3.56 5.83
CA SER A 43 11.81 -2.99 7.18
C SER A 43 10.56 -3.23 8.03
N TYR A 44 10.63 -2.90 9.31
CA TYR A 44 9.42 -2.82 10.13
C TYR A 44 8.58 -1.63 9.72
N ASN A 45 7.33 -1.90 9.35
CA ASN A 45 6.37 -0.90 8.91
C ASN A 45 4.94 -1.37 9.23
N CYS A 46 3.95 -0.49 9.12
CA CYS A 46 2.54 -0.87 9.29
C CYS A 46 2.12 -1.78 8.13
N ARG A 47 1.52 -2.94 8.43
CA ARG A 47 1.09 -3.91 7.39
C ARG A 47 0.20 -3.29 6.29
N GLY A 48 -0.59 -2.29 6.65
CA GLY A 48 -1.46 -1.57 5.72
C GLY A 48 -0.66 -0.88 4.59
N TYR A 49 0.59 -0.48 4.84
CA TYR A 49 1.47 0.07 3.82
C TYR A 49 1.79 -0.96 2.74
N ASP A 50 2.19 -2.18 3.13
CA ASP A 50 2.62 -3.21 2.18
C ASP A 50 1.45 -3.68 1.29
N LEU A 51 0.28 -3.85 1.91
CA LEU A 51 -0.96 -4.19 1.21
C LEU A 51 -1.42 -3.06 0.27
N ALA A 52 -1.31 -1.81 0.72
CA ALA A 52 -1.58 -0.64 -0.12
C ALA A 52 -0.58 -0.54 -1.28
N MET A 53 0.68 -0.89 -1.05
CA MET A 53 1.73 -0.88 -2.07
C MET A 53 1.33 -1.79 -3.22
N PHE A 54 1.01 -3.05 -2.92
CA PHE A 54 0.57 -4.03 -3.91
C PHE A 54 -0.64 -3.55 -4.71
N LEU A 55 -1.73 -3.15 -4.04
CA LEU A 55 -2.94 -2.71 -4.73
C LEU A 55 -2.72 -1.44 -5.55
N SER A 56 -1.96 -0.48 -5.03
CA SER A 56 -1.65 0.77 -5.73
C SER A 56 -0.87 0.55 -7.03
N GLU A 57 0.06 -0.40 -7.03
CA GLU A 57 0.86 -0.73 -8.22
C GLU A 57 0.04 -1.37 -9.33
N THR A 58 -0.99 -2.14 -9.00
CA THR A 58 -1.87 -2.73 -10.04
C THR A 58 -2.63 -1.68 -10.85
N ALA A 59 -2.75 -0.45 -10.31
CA ALA A 59 -3.33 0.68 -11.02
C ALA A 59 -2.35 1.37 -11.99
N ILE A 60 -1.09 0.94 -12.07
CA ILE A 60 -0.03 1.63 -12.82
C ILE A 60 0.43 0.75 -13.98
N ALA A 61 0.15 1.18 -15.23
CA ALA A 61 0.70 0.50 -16.40
C ALA A 61 2.17 0.92 -16.60
N ARG A 62 3.07 -0.07 -16.66
CA ARG A 62 4.51 0.13 -16.91
C ARG A 62 4.78 0.28 -18.41
N GLY A 63 4.30 1.39 -19.00
CA GLY A 63 4.60 1.80 -20.38
C GLY A 63 5.85 2.68 -20.47
N ILE A 64 6.47 2.76 -21.66
CA ILE A 64 7.80 3.35 -21.87
C ILE A 64 7.84 4.88 -21.69
N VAL A 65 6.72 5.60 -21.78
CA VAL A 65 6.74 7.09 -21.87
C VAL A 65 5.99 7.82 -20.73
N THR A 66 4.88 7.28 -20.23
CA THR A 66 4.14 7.85 -19.08
C THR A 66 3.65 6.72 -18.17
N ALA A 67 3.57 6.98 -16.87
CA ALA A 67 2.86 6.07 -15.98
C ALA A 67 1.37 6.26 -16.26
N GLN A 68 0.75 5.32 -16.98
CA GLN A 68 -0.70 5.37 -17.14
C GLN A 68 -1.31 4.87 -15.82
N ILE A 69 -1.67 5.83 -14.97
CA ILE A 69 -2.37 5.56 -13.73
C ILE A 69 -3.86 5.43 -14.03
N ASN A 70 -4.42 4.27 -13.73
CA ASN A 70 -5.83 3.98 -13.89
C ASN A 70 -6.62 4.56 -12.71
N GLU A 71 -7.23 5.71 -12.93
CA GLU A 71 -8.03 6.44 -11.92
C GLU A 71 -9.12 5.55 -11.29
N LYS A 72 -9.79 4.70 -12.08
CA LYS A 72 -10.85 3.82 -11.56
C LYS A 72 -10.30 2.80 -10.56
N LEU A 73 -9.12 2.23 -10.84
CA LEU A 73 -8.44 1.32 -9.92
C LEU A 73 -7.87 2.04 -8.69
N THR A 74 -7.47 3.31 -8.83
CA THR A 74 -7.00 4.15 -7.73
C THR A 74 -8.12 4.54 -6.76
N GLU A 75 -9.31 4.86 -7.28
CA GLU A 75 -10.44 5.31 -6.46
C GLU A 75 -11.24 4.16 -5.85
N ASN A 76 -11.56 3.15 -6.66
CA ASN A 76 -12.47 2.07 -6.29
C ASN A 76 -11.94 0.73 -6.76
N HIS A 77 -10.87 0.27 -6.13
CA HIS A 77 -10.20 -0.96 -6.51
C HIS A 77 -11.10 -2.20 -6.27
N PRO A 78 -11.48 -2.96 -7.31
CA PRO A 78 -12.43 -4.07 -7.17
C PRO A 78 -11.92 -5.19 -6.25
N ASN A 79 -10.60 -5.36 -6.18
CA ASN A 79 -10.00 -6.42 -5.36
C ASN A 79 -9.67 -6.00 -3.92
N LEU A 80 -9.89 -4.74 -3.51
CA LEU A 80 -9.51 -4.25 -2.16
C LEU A 80 -10.12 -5.13 -1.06
N ARG A 81 -11.43 -5.36 -1.15
CA ARG A 81 -12.15 -6.16 -0.15
C ARG A 81 -11.70 -7.62 -0.15
N GLY A 82 -11.61 -8.24 -1.32
CA GLY A 82 -11.20 -9.64 -1.45
C GLY A 82 -9.76 -9.88 -0.98
N PHE A 83 -8.86 -8.94 -1.23
CA PHE A 83 -7.47 -9.00 -0.77
C PHE A 83 -7.37 -8.88 0.75
N CYS A 84 -8.12 -7.96 1.37
CA CYS A 84 -8.20 -7.85 2.83
C CYS A 84 -8.82 -9.10 3.48
N GLU A 85 -9.84 -9.71 2.84
CA GLU A 85 -10.44 -10.97 3.28
C GLU A 85 -9.41 -12.11 3.29
N ALA A 86 -8.68 -12.29 2.18
CA ALA A 86 -7.65 -13.31 2.06
C ALA A 86 -6.52 -13.14 3.10
N TYR A 87 -6.09 -11.90 3.34
CA TYR A 87 -5.09 -11.59 4.36
C TYR A 87 -5.58 -11.94 5.77
N VAL A 88 -6.78 -11.47 6.15
CA VAL A 88 -7.35 -11.72 7.50
C VAL A 88 -7.56 -13.22 7.74
N ASP A 89 -8.05 -13.95 6.74
CA ASP A 89 -8.26 -15.38 6.85
C ASP A 89 -6.93 -16.14 7.03
N SER A 90 -5.91 -15.72 6.30
CA SER A 90 -4.56 -16.29 6.42
C SER A 90 -3.92 -15.97 7.77
N ASP A 91 -4.00 -14.73 8.24
CA ASP A 91 -3.47 -14.32 9.55
C ASP A 91 -4.17 -15.05 10.70
N ASN A 92 -5.50 -15.18 10.64
CA ASN A 92 -6.27 -15.91 11.64
C ASN A 92 -5.89 -17.40 11.65
N LYS A 93 -5.71 -18.01 10.47
CA LYS A 93 -5.28 -19.41 10.34
C LYS A 93 -3.88 -19.62 10.94
N ILE A 94 -2.90 -18.80 10.58
CA ILE A 94 -1.51 -18.90 11.06
C ILE A 94 -1.44 -18.71 12.58
N ARG A 95 -2.23 -17.77 13.11
CA ARG A 95 -2.25 -17.44 14.54
C ARG A 95 -3.24 -18.28 15.36
N ASN A 96 -3.89 -19.28 14.76
CA ASN A 96 -4.93 -20.11 15.39
C ASN A 96 -6.04 -19.28 16.09
N ARG A 97 -6.50 -18.20 15.45
CA ARG A 97 -7.56 -17.31 15.97
C ARG A 97 -8.94 -17.71 15.47
N SER A 98 -9.97 -17.53 16.31
CA SER A 98 -11.36 -17.74 15.90
C SER A 98 -11.84 -16.64 14.93
N ASN A 99 -12.76 -16.98 14.04
CA ASN A 99 -13.36 -16.04 13.07
C ASN A 99 -14.44 -15.11 13.66
N THR A 100 -14.61 -15.06 14.99
CA THR A 100 -15.65 -14.26 15.65
C THR A 100 -15.54 -12.76 15.36
N ARG A 101 -14.32 -12.24 15.17
CA ARG A 101 -14.04 -10.83 14.85
C ARG A 101 -13.68 -10.60 13.37
N ARG A 102 -13.85 -11.60 12.51
CA ARG A 102 -13.43 -11.54 11.10
C ARG A 102 -13.95 -10.29 10.38
N ARG A 103 -15.24 -10.00 10.54
CA ARG A 103 -15.87 -8.83 9.88
C ARG A 103 -15.25 -7.51 10.32
N SER A 104 -15.00 -7.31 11.61
CA SER A 104 -14.39 -6.07 12.09
C SER A 104 -12.92 -5.98 11.68
N GLN A 105 -12.17 -7.08 11.73
CA GLN A 105 -10.78 -7.14 11.23
C GLN A 105 -10.67 -6.70 9.76
N ILE A 106 -11.56 -7.18 8.89
CA ILE A 106 -11.58 -6.80 7.47
C ILE A 106 -11.89 -5.31 7.31
N LEU A 107 -12.90 -4.78 8.01
CA LEU A 107 -13.26 -3.37 7.91
C LEU A 107 -12.15 -2.45 8.41
N THR A 108 -11.44 -2.83 9.48
CA THR A 108 -10.26 -2.11 9.97
C THR A 108 -9.13 -2.17 8.95
N LEU A 109 -8.83 -3.35 8.40
CA LEU A 109 -7.75 -3.52 7.43
C LEU A 109 -7.99 -2.73 6.13
N ILE A 110 -9.23 -2.65 5.66
CA ILE A 110 -9.58 -1.81 4.52
C ILE A 110 -9.23 -0.35 4.80
N LYS A 111 -9.56 0.18 5.99
CA LYS A 111 -9.21 1.54 6.39
C LYS A 111 -7.70 1.74 6.50
N GLU A 112 -6.97 0.77 7.04
CA GLU A 112 -5.49 0.78 7.08
C GLU A 112 -4.94 0.94 5.65
N VAL A 113 -5.35 0.07 4.73
CA VAL A 113 -4.89 0.08 3.33
C VAL A 113 -5.22 1.40 2.62
N GLU A 114 -6.46 1.88 2.73
CA GLU A 114 -6.88 3.13 2.10
C GLU A 114 -6.15 4.35 2.66
N PHE A 115 -5.80 4.33 3.95
CA PHE A 115 -5.00 5.36 4.61
C PHE A 115 -3.57 5.42 4.08
N PHE A 116 -2.92 4.26 3.91
CA PHE A 116 -1.52 4.21 3.45
C PHE A 116 -1.37 4.42 1.94
N TRP A 117 -2.41 4.21 1.14
CA TRP A 117 -2.36 4.34 -0.33
C TRP A 117 -1.72 5.65 -0.83
N PRO A 118 -2.11 6.87 -0.42
CA PRO A 118 -1.39 8.08 -0.84
C PRO A 118 0.07 8.10 -0.38
N ILE A 119 0.39 7.49 0.76
CA ILE A 119 1.75 7.47 1.32
C ILE A 119 2.68 6.64 0.42
N THR A 120 2.22 5.53 -0.16
CA THR A 120 3.00 4.74 -1.13
C THR A 120 3.37 5.59 -2.34
N HIS A 121 2.42 6.34 -2.89
CA HIS A 121 2.67 7.26 -4.01
C HIS A 121 3.64 8.38 -3.64
N LEU A 122 3.54 8.95 -2.44
CA LEU A 122 4.47 9.99 -1.98
C LEU A 122 5.92 9.47 -1.91
N PHE A 123 6.12 8.29 -1.32
CA PHE A 123 7.44 7.68 -1.21
C PHE A 123 8.06 7.46 -2.59
N TRP A 124 7.34 6.77 -3.49
CA TRP A 124 7.85 6.46 -4.83
C TRP A 124 7.98 7.70 -5.71
N ALA A 125 7.13 8.72 -5.55
CA ALA A 125 7.30 10.01 -6.21
C ALA A 125 8.64 10.65 -5.85
N CYS A 126 8.94 10.74 -4.55
CA CYS A 126 10.21 11.29 -4.05
C CYS A 126 11.41 10.49 -4.53
N PHE A 127 11.32 9.15 -4.50
CA PHE A 127 12.37 8.26 -4.98
C PHE A 127 12.66 8.48 -6.47
N LEU A 128 11.63 8.48 -7.32
CA LEU A 128 11.77 8.69 -8.78
C LEU A 128 12.32 10.08 -9.12
N MET A 129 11.87 11.13 -8.41
CA MET A 129 12.41 12.48 -8.59
C MET A 129 13.89 12.55 -8.19
N LYS A 130 14.31 11.85 -7.12
CA LYS A 130 15.72 11.74 -6.73
C LYS A 130 16.54 11.03 -7.82
N LEU A 131 16.05 9.92 -8.37
CA LEU A 131 16.73 9.19 -9.46
C LEU A 131 16.87 10.05 -10.72
N SER A 132 15.83 10.83 -11.05
CA SER A 132 15.87 11.80 -12.15
C SER A 132 16.94 12.87 -11.93
N LEU A 133 17.04 13.43 -10.71
CA LEU A 133 18.03 14.46 -10.39
C LEU A 133 19.48 13.99 -10.58
N ILE A 134 19.77 12.73 -10.25
CA ILE A 134 21.10 12.13 -10.42
C ILE A 134 21.34 11.55 -11.82
N LYS A 135 20.38 11.70 -12.75
CA LYS A 135 20.43 11.17 -14.12
C LYS A 135 20.71 9.67 -14.18
N TYR A 136 20.09 8.90 -13.30
CA TYR A 136 20.31 7.45 -13.19
C TYR A 136 20.08 6.71 -14.52
N GLU A 137 19.01 7.04 -15.24
CA GLU A 137 18.76 6.57 -16.60
C GLU A 137 18.81 7.73 -17.59
N GLY A 138 19.88 7.81 -18.39
CA GLY A 138 20.11 8.94 -19.30
C GLY A 138 19.06 9.15 -20.40
N ASN A 139 18.21 8.14 -20.66
CA ASN A 139 17.24 8.15 -21.75
C ASN A 139 15.77 8.19 -21.27
N VAL A 140 15.51 8.19 -19.96
CA VAL A 140 14.15 8.16 -19.39
C VAL A 140 13.98 9.31 -18.41
N ASP A 141 13.02 10.19 -18.69
CA ASP A 141 12.64 11.24 -17.74
C ASP A 141 11.76 10.65 -16.62
N LEU A 142 12.41 10.12 -15.59
CA LEU A 142 11.76 9.59 -14.40
C LEU A 142 10.99 10.67 -13.61
N SER A 143 11.25 11.96 -13.86
CA SER A 143 10.54 13.04 -13.17
C SER A 143 9.06 13.09 -13.55
N ILE A 144 8.71 12.69 -14.78
CA ILE A 144 7.31 12.59 -15.23
C ILE A 144 6.56 11.57 -14.36
N ARG A 145 7.13 10.37 -14.21
CA ARG A 145 6.55 9.32 -13.35
C ARG A 145 6.44 9.76 -11.89
N GLY A 146 7.44 10.50 -11.40
CA GLY A 146 7.42 11.09 -10.07
C GLY A 146 6.26 12.08 -9.89
N ARG A 147 6.04 12.97 -10.86
CA ARG A 147 4.94 13.95 -10.84
C ARG A 147 3.57 13.29 -10.89
N ASP A 148 3.37 12.26 -11.72
CA ASP A 148 2.10 11.53 -11.81
C ASP A 148 1.72 10.91 -10.46
N ARG A 149 2.68 10.24 -9.80
CA ARG A 149 2.46 9.72 -8.44
C ARG A 149 2.20 10.83 -7.42
N PHE A 150 2.89 11.96 -7.54
CA PHE A 150 2.67 13.10 -6.65
C PHE A 150 1.26 13.70 -6.81
N ALA A 151 0.70 13.69 -8.03
CA ALA A 151 -0.68 14.09 -8.26
C ALA A 151 -1.67 13.15 -7.56
N VAL A 152 -1.46 11.83 -7.66
CA VAL A 152 -2.29 10.84 -6.95
C VAL A 152 -2.22 11.01 -5.43
N TYR A 153 -1.03 11.29 -4.90
CA TYR A 153 -0.88 11.59 -3.47
C TYR A 153 -1.81 12.73 -3.04
N PHE A 154 -1.83 13.87 -3.74
CA PHE A 154 -2.69 14.99 -3.38
C PHE A 154 -4.17 14.71 -3.61
N HIS A 155 -4.52 13.94 -4.64
CA HIS A 155 -5.90 13.48 -4.88
C HIS A 155 -6.43 12.66 -3.70
N LEU A 156 -5.62 11.72 -3.20
CA LEU A 156 -6.03 10.77 -2.17
C LEU A 156 -5.75 11.23 -0.73
N LYS A 157 -4.91 12.25 -0.51
CA LYS A 157 -4.57 12.75 0.84
C LYS A 157 -5.81 13.09 1.70
N PRO A 158 -6.88 13.73 1.17
CA PRO A 158 -8.10 13.96 1.94
C PRO A 158 -8.77 12.68 2.45
N ARG A 159 -8.61 11.54 1.75
CA ARG A 159 -9.13 10.23 2.20
C ARG A 159 -8.44 9.79 3.50
N SER A 160 -7.10 9.83 3.55
CA SER A 160 -6.35 9.47 4.76
C SER A 160 -6.67 10.39 5.93
N GLN A 161 -6.87 11.69 5.67
CA GLN A 161 -7.28 12.63 6.71
C GLN A 161 -8.64 12.26 7.31
N ARG A 162 -9.65 11.99 6.48
CA ARG A 162 -10.98 11.56 6.95
C ARG A 162 -10.91 10.27 7.76
N ILE A 163 -10.17 9.26 7.28
CA ILE A 163 -10.00 7.99 7.99
C ILE A 163 -9.39 8.21 9.37
N TYR A 164 -8.36 9.05 9.47
CA TYR A 164 -7.74 9.38 10.75
C TYR A 164 -8.70 10.10 11.71
N GLU A 165 -9.47 11.08 11.21
CA GLU A 165 -10.48 11.79 12.02
C GLU A 165 -11.57 10.84 12.52
N GLU A 166 -12.02 9.89 11.70
CA GLU A 166 -13.00 8.86 12.07
C GLU A 166 -12.48 7.91 13.15
N LEU A 167 -11.26 7.41 12.99
CA LEU A 167 -10.66 6.44 13.91
C LEU A 167 -10.34 7.09 15.25
N ARG A 168 -9.69 8.27 15.23
CA ARG A 168 -9.38 9.03 16.45
C ARG A 168 -10.64 9.45 17.20
N GLY A 169 -11.68 9.88 16.48
CA GLY A 169 -12.96 10.22 17.09
C GLY A 169 -13.66 9.02 17.73
N SER A 170 -13.43 7.81 17.22
CA SER A 170 -14.00 6.58 17.78
C SER A 170 -13.28 6.13 19.07
N GLU A 171 -11.95 6.29 19.14
CA GLU A 171 -11.19 6.06 20.37
C GLU A 171 -11.62 6.98 21.51
N LEU A 172 -11.81 8.28 21.22
CA LEU A 172 -12.24 9.27 22.20
C LEU A 172 -13.66 9.04 22.74
N ARG A 173 -14.51 8.31 22.01
CA ARG A 173 -15.89 7.99 22.42
C ARG A 173 -16.01 6.63 23.11
N GLY A 174 -15.00 5.78 23.01
CA GLY A 174 -14.97 4.43 23.57
C GLY A 174 -14.14 4.25 24.83
N GLY A 175 -13.52 5.34 25.33
CA GLY A 175 -12.78 5.40 26.59
C GLY A 175 -13.60 5.93 27.75
#